data_AF-A0AAN7RKP4-F1
#
_entry.id   AF-A0AAN7RKP4-F1
#
_cell.length_a   1.000
_cell.length_b   1.000
_cell.length_c   1.000
_cell.angle_alpha   90.00
_cell.angle_beta   90.00
_cell.angle_gamma   90.00
#
_symmetry.space_group_name_H-M   'P 1'
#
loop_
_entity.id
_entity.type
_entity.pdbx_description
1 polymer ?
#
loop_
_entity_poly.entity_id
_entity_poly.type
_entity_poly.pdbx_seq_one_letter_code
_entity_poly.pdbx_strand_id
1 'polypeptide(L)'
;MGIEDTRMSEECDPVLDLKDAAFCIPVDEQSQTIFAFEWENPATGRKTQLCWTVLPQGFKNSPTLFGNVLAKELELWQNDHDAVTLLQYVDDLLIGSDSYEACLEAIISLLNFLGLAGYLNQKTPIPLDTPVHPFQPGDTVYVQTWKDEPLKEKWKGPHTVLLKTYTAVKVDGIDSWIHYTRVKKAPDQDKWTSMPTGELRLRLTRDCQ
;
A
#
# COMPACT_ATOMS: atom_id res chain seq x y z
N MET A 1 -30.95 47.90 -8.48
CA MET A 1 -31.25 46.88 -9.49
C MET A 1 -29.95 46.61 -10.24
N GLY A 2 -29.26 45.49 -10.10
CA GLY A 2 -29.43 44.33 -9.23
C GLY A 2 -28.12 44.03 -8.52
N ILE A 3 -28.26 43.36 -7.37
CA ILE A 3 -27.17 42.63 -6.73
C ILE A 3 -26.92 41.45 -7.67
N GLU A 4 -25.74 41.38 -8.29
CA GLU A 4 -25.32 40.14 -8.93
C GLU A 4 -25.09 39.15 -7.79
N ASP A 5 -26.03 38.20 -7.71
CA ASP A 5 -26.03 37.05 -6.82
C ASP A 5 -24.68 36.32 -6.97
N THR A 6 -23.83 36.43 -5.96
CA THR A 6 -22.75 35.47 -5.75
C THR A 6 -23.45 34.14 -5.43
N ARG A 7 -23.78 33.35 -6.45
CA ARG A 7 -24.08 31.93 -6.29
C ARG A 7 -22.84 31.32 -5.63
N MET A 8 -22.90 31.19 -4.32
CA MET A 8 -22.09 30.24 -3.57
C MET A 8 -22.33 28.89 -4.24
N SER A 9 -21.32 28.34 -4.90
CA SER A 9 -21.30 26.91 -5.24
C SER A 9 -21.49 26.17 -3.92
N GLU A 10 -22.52 25.33 -3.83
CA GLU A 10 -22.70 24.39 -2.72
C GLU A 10 -21.72 23.22 -2.92
N GLU A 11 -20.43 23.54 -2.84
CA GLU A 11 -19.33 22.59 -2.88
C GLU A 11 -19.39 21.74 -1.58
N CYS A 12 -19.37 20.41 -1.74
CA CYS A 12 -19.52 19.46 -0.65
C CYS A 12 -18.19 18.71 -0.44
N ASP A 13 -17.56 18.97 0.71
CA ASP A 13 -16.21 18.52 1.05
C ASP A 13 -16.13 17.69 2.35
N PRO A 14 -16.85 16.55 2.46
CA PRO A 14 -16.81 15.72 3.65
C PRO A 14 -15.44 15.03 3.84
N VAL A 15 -15.02 14.98 5.11
CA VAL A 15 -13.86 14.20 5.54
C VAL A 15 -14.34 12.93 6.26
N LEU A 16 -13.85 11.78 5.83
CA LEU A 16 -14.05 10.48 6.46
C LEU A 16 -12.76 10.02 7.12
N ASP A 17 -12.83 9.59 8.39
CA ASP A 17 -11.70 9.04 9.15
C ASP A 17 -11.87 7.53 9.31
N LEU A 18 -10.88 6.75 8.84
CA LEU A 18 -10.83 5.31 8.99
C LEU A 18 -10.16 4.92 10.31
N LYS A 19 -10.98 4.87 11.35
CA LYS A 19 -10.50 4.56 12.70
C LYS A 19 -9.79 3.20 12.80
N ASP A 20 -8.63 3.20 13.46
CA ASP A 20 -7.79 2.03 13.78
C ASP A 20 -7.42 1.17 12.56
N ALA A 21 -7.38 1.75 11.37
CA ALA A 21 -7.34 0.97 10.13
C ALA A 21 -6.02 0.23 9.87
N ALA A 22 -4.94 0.56 10.60
CA ALA A 22 -3.72 -0.24 10.60
C ALA A 22 -3.96 -1.70 11.04
N PHE A 23 -4.94 -1.95 11.92
CA PHE A 23 -5.28 -3.32 12.34
C PHE A 23 -5.95 -4.16 11.25
N CYS A 24 -6.36 -3.54 10.13
CA CYS A 24 -6.87 -4.26 8.97
C CYS A 24 -5.75 -4.97 8.18
N ILE A 25 -4.47 -4.66 8.41
CA ILE A 25 -3.36 -5.25 7.66
C ILE A 25 -2.77 -6.44 8.42
N PRO A 26 -2.89 -7.66 7.90
CA PRO A 26 -2.28 -8.84 8.51
C PRO A 26 -0.75 -8.82 8.33
N VAL A 27 -0.06 -9.32 9.36
CA VAL A 27 1.39 -9.57 9.34
C VAL A 27 1.63 -11.01 8.95
N ASP A 28 2.50 -11.23 7.97
CA ASP A 28 2.90 -12.56 7.53
C ASP A 28 3.45 -13.38 8.71
N GLU A 29 3.06 -14.64 8.82
CA GLU A 29 3.40 -15.51 9.96
C GLU A 29 4.90 -15.55 10.27
N GLN A 30 5.77 -15.52 9.25
CA GLN A 30 7.21 -15.55 9.46
C GLN A 30 7.74 -14.25 10.08
N SER A 31 7.03 -13.13 9.87
CA SER A 31 7.39 -11.81 10.38
C SER A 31 6.78 -11.52 11.77
N GLN A 32 5.81 -12.31 12.26
CA GLN A 32 5.13 -12.06 13.54
C GLN A 32 6.09 -12.10 14.73
N THR A 33 7.11 -12.98 14.68
CA THR A 33 8.13 -13.12 15.74
C THR A 33 8.93 -11.83 15.97
N ILE A 34 9.02 -10.96 14.97
CA ILE A 34 9.74 -9.68 15.03
C ILE A 34 8.95 -8.64 15.84
N PHE A 35 7.64 -8.84 15.95
CA PHE A 35 6.74 -8.05 16.78
C PHE A 35 6.36 -8.77 18.08
N ALA A 36 7.18 -9.72 18.55
CA ALA A 36 6.93 -10.40 19.81
C ALA A 36 7.21 -9.50 21.02
N PHE A 37 6.41 -9.64 22.08
CA PHE A 37 6.60 -8.97 23.37
C PHE A 37 6.28 -9.92 24.53
N GLU A 38 6.86 -9.65 25.69
CA GLU A 38 6.56 -10.39 26.92
C GLU A 38 5.45 -9.68 27.69
N TRP A 39 4.46 -10.44 28.14
CA TRP A 39 3.44 -9.99 29.08
C TRP A 39 3.53 -10.82 30.36
N GLU A 40 3.52 -10.13 31.50
CA GLU A 40 3.49 -10.75 32.82
C GLU A 40 2.10 -10.59 33.45
N ASN A 41 1.52 -11.71 33.88
CA ASN A 41 0.24 -11.69 34.58
C ASN A 41 0.42 -11.09 35.99
N PRO A 42 -0.21 -9.96 36.32
CA PRO A 42 0.02 -9.28 37.59
C PRO A 42 -0.50 -10.06 38.82
N ALA A 43 -1.43 -10.99 38.63
CA ALA A 43 -2.00 -11.80 39.70
C ALA A 43 -1.21 -13.10 39.95
N THR A 44 -0.59 -13.66 38.91
CA THR A 44 0.09 -14.97 38.99
C THR A 44 1.60 -14.92 38.79
N GLY A 45 2.16 -13.77 38.37
CA GLY A 45 3.57 -13.60 38.01
C GLY A 45 3.99 -14.37 36.76
N ARG A 46 3.05 -15.00 36.04
CA ARG A 46 3.37 -15.82 34.86
C ARG A 46 3.72 -14.93 33.68
N LYS A 47 4.92 -15.12 33.13
CA LYS A 47 5.40 -14.51 31.88
C LYS A 47 4.95 -15.33 30.68
N THR A 48 4.44 -14.66 29.65
CA THR A 48 4.00 -15.26 28.39
C THR A 48 4.49 -14.37 27.24
N GLN A 49 5.03 -14.98 26.18
CA GLN A 49 5.37 -14.25 24.97
C GLN A 49 4.15 -14.22 24.04
N LEU A 50 3.79 -13.03 23.58
CA LEU A 50 2.72 -12.77 22.62
C LEU A 50 3.33 -12.13 21.37
N CYS A 51 2.65 -12.20 20.24
CA CYS A 51 3.05 -11.52 19.01
C CYS A 51 1.82 -10.90 18.34
N TRP A 52 2.07 -9.87 17.54
CA TRP A 52 1.03 -9.22 16.74
C TRP A 52 0.77 -9.99 15.45
N THR A 53 -0.49 -10.30 15.17
CA THR A 53 -0.95 -10.93 13.91
C THR A 53 -1.35 -9.90 12.85
N VAL A 54 -1.51 -8.64 13.26
CA VAL A 54 -1.81 -7.46 12.42
C VAL A 54 -0.80 -6.37 12.72
N LEU A 55 -0.72 -5.33 11.88
CA LEU A 55 0.25 -4.25 12.10
C LEU A 55 0.00 -3.56 13.45
N PRO A 56 0.99 -3.51 14.35
CA PRO A 56 0.82 -2.89 15.65
C PRO A 56 0.76 -1.36 15.53
N GLN A 57 -0.02 -0.75 16.42
CA GLN A 57 0.02 0.68 16.64
C GLN A 57 1.39 1.08 17.24
N GLY A 58 1.94 2.19 16.77
CA GLY A 58 3.29 2.64 17.17
C GLY A 58 4.43 2.09 16.31
N PHE A 59 4.16 1.17 15.39
CA PHE A 59 5.14 0.85 14.35
C PHE A 59 5.23 2.02 13.35
N LYS A 60 6.43 2.61 13.23
CA LYS A 60 6.71 3.83 12.44
C LYS A 60 6.12 3.80 11.03
N ASN A 61 6.08 2.62 10.42
CA ASN A 61 5.66 2.46 9.04
C ASN A 61 4.21 2.01 8.86
N SER A 62 3.45 1.77 9.93
CA SER A 62 2.04 1.40 9.84
C SER A 62 1.21 2.42 9.05
N PRO A 63 1.34 3.75 9.28
CA PRO A 63 0.60 4.74 8.48
C PRO A 63 0.93 4.67 6.99
N THR A 64 2.22 4.55 6.63
CA THR A 64 2.64 4.47 5.24
C THR A 64 2.18 3.17 4.56
N LEU A 65 2.22 2.05 5.29
CA LEU A 65 1.74 0.76 4.80
C LEU A 65 0.24 0.82 4.52
N PHE A 66 -0.52 1.29 5.50
CA PHE A 66 -1.96 1.45 5.38
C PHE A 66 -2.33 2.39 4.24
N GLY A 67 -1.72 3.59 4.22
CA GLY A 67 -1.96 4.56 3.17
C GLY A 67 -1.68 4.01 1.78
N ASN A 68 -0.57 3.28 1.58
CA ASN A 68 -0.23 2.69 0.28
C ASN A 68 -1.17 1.56 -0.16
N VAL A 69 -1.65 0.74 0.77
CA VAL A 69 -2.62 -0.33 0.48
C VAL A 69 -3.96 0.31 0.12
N LEU A 70 -4.45 1.20 0.97
CA LEU A 70 -5.71 1.90 0.75
C LEU A 70 -5.68 2.71 -0.56
N ALA A 71 -4.58 3.40 -0.89
CA ALA A 71 -4.47 4.17 -2.13
C ALA A 71 -4.74 3.33 -3.38
N LYS A 72 -4.27 2.07 -3.40
CA LYS A 72 -4.47 1.17 -4.54
C LYS A 72 -5.88 0.62 -4.63
N GLU A 73 -6.51 0.38 -3.49
CA GLU A 73 -7.92 0.02 -3.46
C GLU A 73 -8.78 1.20 -3.93
N LEU A 74 -8.46 2.42 -3.48
CA LEU A 74 -9.15 3.64 -3.90
C LEU A 74 -8.95 3.95 -5.38
N GLU A 75 -7.78 3.66 -5.96
CA GLU A 75 -7.55 3.76 -7.42
C GLU A 75 -8.57 2.90 -8.21
N LEU A 76 -8.95 1.72 -7.69
CA LEU A 76 -9.96 0.88 -8.34
C LEU A 76 -11.35 1.53 -8.29
N TRP A 77 -11.74 2.06 -7.14
CA TRP A 77 -13.00 2.76 -6.96
C TRP A 77 -13.09 4.04 -7.82
N GLN A 78 -12.00 4.79 -7.87
CA GLN A 78 -11.91 6.07 -8.59
C GLN A 78 -12.13 5.92 -10.10
N ASN A 79 -11.75 4.79 -10.70
CA ASN A 79 -11.92 4.55 -12.13
C ASN A 79 -13.38 4.59 -12.61
N ASP A 80 -14.33 4.34 -11.71
CA ASP A 80 -15.76 4.39 -12.01
C ASP A 80 -16.41 5.73 -11.58
N HIS A 81 -15.63 6.67 -11.03
CA HIS A 81 -16.11 7.90 -10.38
C HIS A 81 -15.32 9.16 -10.82
N ASP A 82 -15.12 9.35 -12.14
CA ASP A 82 -14.35 10.46 -12.72
C ASP A 82 -14.82 11.87 -12.31
N ALA A 83 -16.08 12.03 -11.92
CA ALA A 83 -16.67 13.32 -11.52
C ALA A 83 -16.45 13.68 -10.04
N VAL A 84 -15.79 12.81 -9.27
CA VAL A 84 -15.55 12.99 -7.84
C VAL A 84 -14.07 13.21 -7.60
N THR A 85 -13.71 14.24 -6.84
CA THR A 85 -12.33 14.41 -6.37
C THR A 85 -12.14 13.64 -5.06
N LEU A 86 -11.16 12.74 -5.01
CA LEU A 86 -10.81 12.01 -3.79
C LEU A 86 -9.36 12.32 -3.39
N LEU A 87 -9.16 12.83 -2.19
CA LEU A 87 -7.86 13.09 -1.60
C LEU A 87 -7.68 12.20 -0.37
N GLN A 88 -6.58 11.44 -0.36
CA GLN A 88 -6.23 10.56 0.76
C GLN A 88 -5.03 11.09 1.53
N TYR A 89 -5.16 11.16 2.85
CA TYR A 89 -4.06 11.32 3.79
C TYR A 89 -4.09 10.20 4.83
N VAL A 90 -3.32 9.12 4.59
CA VAL A 90 -3.31 7.91 5.43
C VAL A 90 -4.71 7.31 5.57
N ASP A 91 -5.40 7.57 6.69
CA ASP A 91 -6.73 7.15 7.09
C ASP A 91 -7.81 8.23 6.91
N ASP A 92 -7.41 9.47 6.65
CA ASP A 92 -8.31 10.57 6.29
C ASP A 92 -8.60 10.56 4.78
N LEU A 93 -9.89 10.55 4.42
CA LEU A 93 -10.37 10.66 3.05
C LEU A 93 -11.23 11.92 2.90
N LEU A 94 -10.78 12.85 2.08
CA LEU A 94 -11.56 14.02 1.67
C LEU A 94 -12.18 13.75 0.31
N ILE A 95 -13.50 13.91 0.21
CA ILE A 95 -14.25 13.76 -1.03
C ILE A 95 -14.76 15.14 -1.43
N GLY A 96 -14.56 15.54 -2.69
CA GLY A 96 -15.08 16.78 -3.25
C GLY A 96 -15.97 16.51 -4.45
N SER A 97 -17.09 17.23 -4.55
CA SER A 97 -18.01 17.16 -5.69
C SER A 97 -18.72 18.48 -5.95
N ASP A 98 -19.11 18.69 -7.21
CA ASP A 98 -19.75 19.92 -7.70
C ASP A 98 -21.20 20.11 -7.19
N SER A 99 -21.81 19.07 -6.59
CA SER A 99 -23.14 19.16 -5.97
C SER A 99 -23.27 18.27 -4.73
N TYR A 100 -24.18 18.65 -3.84
CA TYR A 100 -24.47 17.88 -2.63
C TYR A 100 -25.01 16.47 -2.93
N GLU A 101 -25.86 16.31 -3.94
CA GLU A 101 -26.39 15.00 -4.34
C GLU A 101 -25.30 14.08 -4.86
N ALA A 102 -24.41 14.58 -5.72
CA ALA A 102 -23.28 13.82 -6.25
C ALA A 102 -22.30 13.43 -5.13
N CYS A 103 -22.06 14.34 -4.20
CA CYS A 103 -21.29 14.10 -2.98
C CYS A 103 -21.88 12.97 -2.13
N LEU A 104 -23.20 12.98 -1.89
CA LEU A 104 -23.88 11.97 -1.08
C LEU A 104 -23.81 10.58 -1.73
N GLU A 105 -24.06 10.50 -3.03
CA GLU A 105 -23.94 9.25 -3.79
C GLU A 105 -22.49 8.70 -3.75
N ALA A 106 -21.49 9.59 -3.89
CA ALA A 106 -20.08 9.22 -3.79
C ALA A 106 -19.72 8.68 -2.40
N ILE A 107 -20.17 9.33 -1.32
CA ILE A 107 -19.96 8.86 0.05
C ILE A 107 -20.59 7.48 0.24
N ILE A 108 -21.85 7.29 -0.18
CA ILE A 108 -22.54 6.00 -0.01
C ILE A 108 -21.82 4.90 -0.80
N SER A 109 -21.44 5.17 -2.05
CA SER A 109 -20.67 4.26 -2.90
C SER A 109 -19.34 3.88 -2.24
N LEU A 110 -18.58 4.88 -1.76
CA LEU A 110 -17.29 4.66 -1.11
C LEU A 110 -17.42 3.88 0.20
N LEU A 111 -18.39 4.21 1.05
CA LEU A 111 -18.63 3.48 2.30
C LEU A 111 -19.01 2.02 2.05
N ASN A 112 -19.82 1.75 1.02
CA ASN A 112 -20.14 0.38 0.62
C ASN A 112 -18.88 -0.36 0.12
N PHE A 113 -18.07 0.28 -0.73
CA PHE A 113 -16.81 -0.26 -1.22
C PHE A 113 -15.87 -0.62 -0.06
N LEU A 114 -15.62 0.32 0.85
CA LEU A 114 -14.76 0.14 2.02
C LEU A 114 -15.33 -0.89 3.01
N GLY A 115 -16.66 -0.95 3.16
CA GLY A 115 -17.35 -1.94 3.98
C GLY A 115 -17.19 -3.36 3.45
N LEU A 116 -17.31 -3.55 2.14
CA LEU A 116 -17.09 -4.83 1.46
C LEU A 116 -15.62 -5.27 1.49
N ALA A 117 -14.70 -4.31 1.36
CA ALA A 117 -13.27 -4.56 1.49
C ALA A 117 -12.83 -4.79 2.96
N GLY A 118 -13.72 -4.59 3.94
CA GLY A 118 -13.48 -4.92 5.36
C GLY A 118 -12.80 -3.81 6.17
N TYR A 119 -12.71 -2.58 5.65
CA TYR A 119 -12.12 -1.44 6.37
C TYR A 119 -13.05 -0.88 7.46
N LEU A 120 -14.37 -1.04 7.33
CA LEU A 120 -15.37 -0.48 8.27
C LEU A 120 -15.89 -1.48 9.32
N ASN A 121 -15.67 -2.78 9.13
CA ASN A 121 -16.16 -3.84 10.02
C ASN A 121 -15.01 -4.43 10.84
N GLN A 122 -14.60 -3.74 11.91
CA GLN A 122 -13.47 -4.08 12.80
C GLN A 122 -13.58 -5.42 13.59
N LYS A 123 -14.36 -6.42 13.14
CA LYS A 123 -14.49 -7.71 13.86
C LYS A 123 -13.62 -8.83 13.32
N THR A 124 -13.09 -8.69 12.12
CA THR A 124 -12.19 -9.66 11.49
C THR A 124 -11.18 -8.89 10.65
N PRO A 125 -9.85 -9.09 10.86
CA PRO A 125 -8.85 -8.60 9.92
C PRO A 125 -9.24 -9.01 8.51
N ILE A 126 -9.02 -8.14 7.51
CA ILE A 126 -9.34 -8.43 6.12
C ILE A 126 -8.63 -9.75 5.75
N PRO A 127 -9.36 -10.83 5.42
CA PRO A 127 -8.74 -12.09 5.04
C PRO A 127 -8.03 -11.87 3.69
N LEU A 128 -6.72 -11.65 3.73
CA LEU A 128 -5.89 -11.82 2.56
C LEU A 128 -5.63 -13.33 2.45
N ASP A 129 -6.57 -14.03 1.83
CA ASP A 129 -6.62 -15.50 1.75
C ASP A 129 -5.37 -16.12 1.09
N THR A 130 -4.47 -15.31 0.52
CA THR A 130 -3.13 -15.73 0.10
C THR A 130 -2.19 -14.52 0.07
N PRO A 131 -0.89 -14.64 0.44
CA PRO A 131 0.10 -13.62 0.12
C PRO A 131 0.03 -13.29 -1.37
N VAL A 132 -0.25 -12.03 -1.70
CA VAL A 132 -0.44 -11.61 -3.11
C VAL A 132 0.90 -11.48 -3.86
N HIS A 133 2.01 -11.81 -3.19
CA HIS A 133 3.34 -11.81 -3.78
C HIS A 133 4.24 -12.94 -3.27
N PRO A 134 5.17 -13.45 -4.11
CA PRO A 134 6.04 -14.58 -3.77
C PRO A 134 7.33 -14.20 -3.01
N PHE A 135 7.54 -12.91 -2.71
CA PHE A 135 8.77 -12.44 -2.06
C PHE A 135 8.92 -13.00 -0.64
N GLN A 136 10.15 -13.35 -0.28
CA GLN A 136 10.53 -13.83 1.05
C GLN A 136 11.64 -12.96 1.65
N PRO A 137 11.73 -12.84 2.99
CA PRO A 137 12.93 -12.30 3.63
C PRO A 137 14.19 -13.00 3.11
N GLY A 138 15.20 -12.22 2.74
CA GLY A 138 16.42 -12.68 2.08
C GLY A 138 16.41 -12.62 0.55
N ASP A 139 15.24 -12.49 -0.09
CA ASP A 139 15.18 -12.27 -1.55
C ASP A 139 15.88 -10.97 -1.93
N THR A 140 16.51 -10.96 -3.10
CA THR A 140 17.06 -9.74 -3.71
C THR A 140 16.07 -9.17 -4.71
N VAL A 141 15.72 -7.89 -4.60
CA VAL A 141 14.68 -7.23 -5.39
C VAL A 141 15.09 -5.87 -5.91
N TYR A 142 14.45 -5.42 -6.99
CA TYR A 142 14.47 -4.04 -7.44
C TYR A 142 13.17 -3.34 -7.05
N VAL A 143 13.28 -2.07 -6.67
CA VAL A 143 12.15 -1.20 -6.29
C VAL A 143 11.94 -0.13 -7.36
N GLN A 144 10.68 0.04 -7.78
CA GLN A 144 10.32 1.03 -8.78
C GLN A 144 10.35 2.46 -8.22
N THR A 145 10.87 3.42 -9.01
CA THR A 145 10.92 4.83 -8.62
C THR A 145 9.62 5.57 -8.92
N TRP A 146 9.31 6.58 -8.10
CA TRP A 146 8.16 7.48 -8.28
C TRP A 146 8.37 8.58 -9.35
N LYS A 147 9.61 8.78 -9.83
CA LYS A 147 9.92 9.83 -10.80
C LYS A 147 9.67 9.33 -12.22
N ASP A 148 8.68 9.88 -12.90
CA ASP A 148 8.49 9.72 -14.35
C ASP A 148 9.31 10.78 -15.09
N GLU A 149 10.63 10.65 -15.01
CA GLU A 149 11.54 11.40 -15.87
C GLU A 149 11.88 10.53 -17.10
N PRO A 150 11.71 11.06 -18.34
CA PRO A 150 12.02 10.29 -19.53
C PRO A 150 13.49 9.86 -19.55
N LEU A 151 13.72 8.59 -19.92
CA LEU A 151 15.05 8.00 -20.15
C LEU A 151 15.93 7.80 -18.88
N LYS A 152 15.34 7.76 -17.67
CA LYS A 152 16.06 7.34 -16.45
C LYS A 152 15.71 5.91 -16.01
N GLU A 153 16.63 5.28 -15.29
CA GLU A 153 16.42 3.95 -14.71
C GLU A 153 15.23 3.97 -13.74
N LYS A 154 14.16 3.27 -14.12
CA LYS A 154 12.90 3.21 -13.35
C LYS A 154 12.98 2.27 -12.14
N TRP A 155 14.02 1.45 -12.05
CA TRP A 155 14.19 0.41 -11.03
C TRP A 155 15.50 0.62 -10.29
N LYS A 156 15.45 0.73 -8.96
CA LYS A 156 16.60 0.88 -8.08
C LYS A 156 16.87 -0.38 -7.28
N GLY A 157 18.14 -0.65 -7.02
CA GLY A 157 18.60 -1.82 -6.28
C GLY A 157 19.91 -2.36 -6.87
N PRO A 158 20.29 -3.60 -6.53
CA PRO A 158 19.52 -4.57 -5.73
C PRO A 158 19.33 -4.17 -4.26
N HIS A 159 18.17 -4.54 -3.69
CA HIS A 159 17.87 -4.44 -2.27
C HIS A 159 17.51 -5.81 -1.69
N THR A 160 17.87 -6.08 -0.44
CA THR A 160 17.49 -7.31 0.27
C THR A 160 16.16 -7.11 1.00
N VAL A 161 15.21 -8.03 0.79
CA VAL A 161 13.95 -8.06 1.55
C VAL A 161 14.24 -8.43 3.00
N LEU A 162 13.87 -7.57 3.93
CA LEU A 162 14.04 -7.77 5.37
C LEU A 162 12.78 -8.36 6.00
N LEU A 163 11.61 -7.86 5.62
CA LEU A 163 10.30 -8.24 6.17
C LEU A 163 9.25 -8.25 5.06
N LYS A 164 8.13 -8.93 5.31
CA LYS A 164 6.97 -8.88 4.42
C LYS A 164 5.66 -8.81 5.20
N THR A 165 4.67 -8.17 4.59
CA THR A 165 3.26 -8.37 4.87
C THR A 165 2.66 -9.14 3.69
N TYR A 166 1.34 -9.26 3.64
CA TYR A 166 0.69 -9.92 2.52
C TYR A 166 0.80 -9.11 1.21
N THR A 167 0.88 -7.77 1.29
CA THR A 167 0.82 -6.85 0.14
C THR A 167 2.08 -5.99 -0.04
N ALA A 168 3.02 -6.03 0.90
CA ALA A 168 4.18 -5.15 0.87
C ALA A 168 5.43 -5.83 1.41
N VAL A 169 6.57 -5.36 0.95
CA VAL A 169 7.89 -5.78 1.44
C VAL A 169 8.64 -4.60 2.04
N LYS A 170 9.43 -4.90 3.06
CA LYS A 170 10.43 -4.00 3.62
C LYS A 170 11.77 -4.40 3.05
N VAL A 171 12.52 -3.44 2.51
CA VAL A 171 13.83 -3.69 1.95
C VAL A 171 14.91 -2.87 2.65
N ASP A 172 16.16 -3.30 2.55
CA ASP A 172 17.30 -2.58 3.09
C ASP A 172 17.54 -1.23 2.39
N GLY A 173 18.06 -0.26 3.12
CA GLY A 173 18.36 1.08 2.58
C GLY A 173 17.15 1.94 2.20
N ILE A 174 15.92 1.43 2.31
CA ILE A 174 14.68 2.20 2.09
C ILE A 174 13.83 2.16 3.35
N ASP A 175 13.56 3.34 3.92
CA ASP A 175 12.81 3.48 5.17
C ASP A 175 11.32 3.11 5.03
N SER A 176 10.74 3.33 3.85
CA SER A 176 9.34 3.00 3.56
C SER A 176 9.17 1.53 3.20
N TRP A 177 8.00 0.98 3.49
CA TRP A 177 7.57 -0.29 2.90
C TRP A 177 7.09 -0.08 1.47
N ILE A 178 7.33 -1.07 0.62
CA ILE A 178 7.02 -1.01 -0.80
C ILE A 178 5.96 -2.04 -1.11
N HIS A 179 4.82 -1.58 -1.62
CA HIS A 179 3.78 -2.49 -2.08
C HIS A 179 4.29 -3.35 -3.24
N TYR A 180 3.90 -4.63 -3.25
CA TYR A 180 4.50 -5.66 -4.09
C TYR A 180 4.50 -5.38 -5.60
N THR A 181 3.47 -4.72 -6.13
CA THR A 181 3.41 -4.35 -7.57
C THR A 181 4.54 -3.42 -8.02
N ARG A 182 5.26 -2.80 -7.08
CA ARG A 182 6.41 -1.92 -7.35
C ARG A 182 7.74 -2.60 -7.06
N VAL A 183 7.70 -3.92 -6.91
CA VAL A 183 8.84 -4.75 -6.58
C VAL A 183 8.93 -5.86 -7.61
N LYS A 184 10.15 -6.16 -8.05
CA LYS A 184 10.43 -7.32 -8.90
C LYS A 184 11.68 -8.02 -8.42
N LYS A 185 11.78 -9.34 -8.59
CA LYS A 185 12.99 -10.07 -8.24
C LYS A 185 14.18 -9.54 -9.05
N ALA A 186 15.30 -9.37 -8.37
CA ALA A 186 16.59 -9.17 -9.02
C ALA A 186 17.07 -10.54 -9.55
N PRO A 187 17.68 -10.59 -10.75
CA PRO A 187 18.26 -11.82 -11.25
C PRO A 187 19.48 -12.21 -10.39
N ASP A 188 19.65 -13.50 -10.15
CA ASP A 188 20.81 -14.07 -9.46
C ASP A 188 22.03 -13.96 -10.37
N GLN A 189 22.80 -12.87 -10.27
CA GLN A 189 24.04 -12.62 -11.03
C GLN A 189 24.05 -13.18 -12.48
N ASP A 190 22.99 -12.90 -13.26
CA ASP A 190 22.91 -13.34 -14.66
C ASP A 190 23.88 -12.54 -15.54
N LYS A 191 24.82 -13.24 -16.18
CA LYS A 191 25.80 -12.65 -17.11
C LYS A 191 25.14 -12.40 -18.47
N TRP A 192 24.59 -11.20 -18.66
CA TRP A 192 24.07 -10.77 -19.95
C TRP A 192 25.22 -10.48 -20.93
N THR A 193 25.15 -11.04 -22.14
CA THR A 193 26.06 -10.68 -23.22
C THR A 193 25.31 -9.99 -24.35
N SER A 194 25.83 -8.85 -24.79
CA SER A 194 25.30 -8.12 -25.95
C SER A 194 26.21 -8.31 -27.15
N MET A 195 25.65 -8.71 -28.29
CA MET A 195 26.35 -8.76 -29.57
C MET A 195 25.68 -7.85 -30.60
N PRO A 196 26.44 -6.98 -31.30
CA PRO A 196 25.94 -6.25 -32.46
C PRO A 196 25.54 -7.22 -33.58
N THR A 197 24.33 -7.05 -34.13
CA THR A 197 23.84 -7.81 -35.30
C THR A 197 23.57 -6.89 -36.50
N GLY A 198 23.88 -5.59 -36.37
CA GLY A 198 23.82 -4.55 -37.40
C GLY A 198 24.09 -3.18 -36.77
N GLU A 199 24.20 -2.11 -37.57
CA GLU A 199 24.48 -0.74 -37.06
C GLU A 199 23.48 -0.26 -36.00
N LEU A 200 22.22 -0.70 -36.09
CA LEU A 200 21.14 -0.33 -35.16
C LEU A 200 20.47 -1.54 -34.49
N ARG A 201 21.13 -2.71 -34.49
CA ARG A 201 20.54 -3.94 -33.94
C ARG A 201 21.48 -4.61 -32.95
N LEU A 202 20.97 -4.84 -31.75
CA LEU A 202 21.64 -5.60 -30.70
C LEU A 202 20.90 -6.92 -30.47
N ARG A 203 21.65 -8.00 -30.33
CA ARG A 203 21.15 -9.28 -29.81
C ARG A 203 21.63 -9.40 -28.37
N LEU A 204 20.68 -9.58 -27.46
CA LEU A 204 20.96 -9.87 -26.06
C LEU A 204 20.81 -11.37 -25.86
N THR A 205 21.84 -11.99 -25.31
CA THR A 205 21.85 -13.41 -24.94
C THR A 205 21.93 -13.51 -23.43
N ARG A 206 21.07 -14.37 -22.86
CA ARG A 206 21.06 -14.71 -21.44
C ARG A 206 21.53 -16.15 -21.28
N ASP A 207 22.65 -16.32 -20.60
CA ASP A 207 23.12 -17.64 -20.19
C ASP A 207 22.32 -18.04 -18.94
N CYS A 208 21.37 -18.96 -19.09
CA CYS A 208 20.74 -19.60 -17.94
C CYS A 208 21.64 -20.75 -17.49
N GLN A 209 22.17 -20.69 -16.26
CA GLN A 209 22.68 -21.87 -15.56
C GLN A 209 21.53 -22.68 -14.97
#